data_AF-A0A921LTT7-F1
#
_entry.id   AF-A0A921LTT7-F1
#
_cell.length_a   1.000
_cell.length_b   1.000
_cell.length_c   1.000
_cell.angle_alpha   90.00
_cell.angle_beta   90.00
_cell.angle_gamma   90.00
#
_symmetry.space_group_name_H-M   'P 1'
#
loop_
_entity.id
_entity.type
_entity.pdbx_description
1 polymer ?
#
loop_
_entity_poly.entity_id
_entity_poly.type
_entity_poly.pdbx_seq_one_letter_code
_entity_poly.pdbx_strand_id
1 'polypeptide(L)'
;MSFLTELFGTEKPIIGLLHLKPLPGDPLYYPGGSVAQVAEAAKRDLDALQQGGVDGILITNEFSLPYEQHVSASTLAAMGYVIGTLAHDISCPWGAEAIYDGDATIELCAATGAQFTRCMFCGAWAGDLGLINRDFAHTMRLKSALRLDDLKLFHFVTSEGEVYLNDRTTAQIADSLIFNCYPDALVVGGDAAGRGPDAEVIAGVRKVSGDVPVVCGTGCKTETVADVFTRCDGAFVGTCLKEGGQFTGAVDAERVATFMAAARAARGE
;
A
#
# COMPACT_ATOMS: atom_id res chain seq x y z
N MET A 1 -7.92 18.71 -11.96
CA MET A 1 -7.90 17.23 -12.07
C MET A 1 -6.98 16.77 -10.96
N SER A 2 -7.38 15.81 -10.11
CA SER A 2 -6.49 15.36 -9.04
C SER A 2 -5.36 14.51 -9.61
N PHE A 3 -4.27 14.32 -8.84
CA PHE A 3 -3.23 13.39 -9.26
C PHE A 3 -3.75 11.94 -9.38
N LEU A 4 -4.84 11.60 -8.68
CA LEU A 4 -5.46 10.27 -8.78
C LEU A 4 -6.03 10.05 -10.18
N THR A 5 -6.74 11.05 -10.73
CA THR A 5 -7.22 10.95 -12.11
C THR A 5 -6.08 10.97 -13.12
N GLU A 6 -5.03 11.77 -12.90
CA GLU A 6 -3.87 11.82 -13.81
C GLU A 6 -3.09 10.50 -13.82
N LEU A 7 -2.91 9.87 -12.66
CA LEU A 7 -2.15 8.63 -12.52
C LEU A 7 -2.99 7.39 -12.86
N PHE A 8 -4.20 7.27 -12.31
CA PHE A 8 -5.02 6.06 -12.38
C PHE A 8 -6.22 6.18 -13.32
N GLY A 9 -6.49 7.36 -13.90
CA GLY A 9 -7.64 7.57 -14.80
C GLY A 9 -8.99 7.73 -14.11
N THR A 10 -9.03 7.74 -12.77
CA THR A 10 -10.26 7.90 -11.97
C THR A 10 -9.98 8.61 -10.64
N GLU A 11 -10.98 9.29 -10.09
CA GLU A 11 -10.92 9.91 -8.76
C GLU A 11 -11.11 8.89 -7.61
N LYS A 12 -11.45 7.63 -7.91
CA LYS A 12 -11.67 6.57 -6.91
C LYS A 12 -10.94 5.27 -7.23
N PRO A 13 -9.61 5.27 -7.43
CA PRO A 13 -8.88 4.09 -7.86
C PRO A 13 -8.97 2.96 -6.84
N ILE A 14 -9.02 1.74 -7.37
CA ILE A 14 -8.79 0.49 -6.66
C ILE A 14 -7.37 0.05 -6.98
N ILE A 15 -6.53 0.07 -5.95
CA ILE A 15 -5.14 -0.35 -6.03
C ILE A 15 -5.05 -1.78 -5.50
N GLY A 16 -4.81 -2.73 -6.39
CA GLY A 16 -4.63 -4.14 -6.06
C GLY A 16 -3.31 -4.38 -5.34
N LEU A 17 -3.33 -5.09 -4.22
CA LEU A 17 -2.14 -5.43 -3.47
C LEU A 17 -1.54 -6.75 -3.97
N LEU A 18 -0.33 -6.68 -4.51
CA LEU A 18 0.47 -7.83 -4.89
C LEU A 18 1.43 -8.16 -3.73
N HIS A 19 1.08 -9.19 -2.97
CA HIS A 19 1.82 -9.60 -1.78
C HIS A 19 2.92 -10.60 -2.17
N LEU A 20 4.18 -10.19 -2.09
CA LEU A 20 5.30 -11.08 -2.33
C LEU A 20 5.31 -12.20 -1.27
N LYS A 21 5.55 -13.43 -1.73
CA LYS A 21 5.85 -14.57 -0.85
C LYS A 21 7.13 -14.29 -0.06
N PRO A 22 7.40 -15.04 1.04
CA PRO A 22 8.61 -14.86 1.82
C PRO A 22 9.86 -14.80 0.94
N LEU A 23 10.81 -13.96 1.31
CA LEU A 23 12.03 -13.60 0.60
C LEU A 23 13.26 -14.14 1.34
N PRO A 24 14.43 -14.24 0.68
CA PRO A 24 15.65 -14.66 1.34
C PRO A 24 16.00 -13.80 2.57
N GLY A 25 16.11 -14.45 3.73
CA GLY A 25 16.31 -13.79 5.02
C GLY A 25 15.10 -13.94 5.93
N ASP A 26 13.90 -14.11 5.37
CA ASP A 26 12.68 -14.27 6.15
C ASP A 26 12.66 -15.63 6.86
N PRO A 27 12.15 -15.70 8.12
CA PRO A 27 11.99 -16.96 8.83
C PRO A 27 11.12 -18.00 8.11
N LEU A 28 10.17 -17.52 7.29
CA LEU A 28 9.25 -18.37 6.52
C LEU A 28 9.73 -18.63 5.08
N TYR A 29 10.95 -18.21 4.73
CA TYR A 29 11.55 -18.58 3.45
C TYR A 29 11.79 -20.08 3.40
N TYR A 30 11.05 -20.79 2.54
CA TYR A 30 11.00 -22.25 2.57
C TYR A 30 12.36 -22.87 2.19
N PRO A 31 12.75 -23.99 2.82
CA PRO A 31 13.99 -24.69 2.47
C PRO A 31 14.03 -25.08 1.00
N GLY A 32 15.13 -24.73 0.32
CA GLY A 32 15.29 -24.95 -1.13
C GLY A 32 14.51 -23.97 -2.01
N GLY A 33 13.97 -22.89 -1.44
CA GLY A 33 13.34 -21.82 -2.19
C GLY A 33 14.31 -20.99 -3.02
N SER A 34 13.75 -20.35 -4.04
CA SER A 34 14.48 -19.45 -4.93
C SER A 34 13.67 -18.18 -5.16
N VAL A 35 14.37 -17.05 -5.33
CA VAL A 35 13.72 -15.76 -5.65
C VAL A 35 12.97 -15.87 -6.99
N ALA A 36 13.43 -16.72 -7.91
CA ALA A 36 12.71 -17.02 -9.15
C ALA A 36 11.30 -17.59 -8.88
N GLN A 37 11.14 -18.52 -7.93
CA GLN A 37 9.82 -19.04 -7.58
C GLN A 37 8.91 -17.96 -6.94
N VAL A 38 9.49 -17.01 -6.21
CA VAL A 38 8.75 -15.84 -5.70
C VAL A 38 8.29 -14.96 -6.88
N ALA A 39 9.17 -14.72 -7.86
CA ALA A 39 8.82 -13.99 -9.07
C ALA A 39 7.72 -14.68 -9.88
N GLU A 40 7.76 -16.01 -10.04
CA GLU A 40 6.69 -16.78 -10.71
C GLU A 40 5.35 -16.73 -9.96
N ALA A 41 5.38 -16.70 -8.62
CA ALA A 41 4.16 -16.48 -7.83
C ALA A 41 3.62 -15.05 -8.02
N ALA A 42 4.50 -14.05 -7.96
CA ALA A 42 4.16 -12.66 -8.18
C ALA A 42 3.64 -12.41 -9.61
N LYS A 43 4.18 -13.07 -10.63
CA LYS A 43 3.71 -12.99 -12.02
C LYS A 43 2.25 -13.47 -12.15
N ARG A 44 1.90 -14.58 -11.50
CA ARG A 44 0.53 -15.09 -11.50
C ARG A 44 -0.44 -14.12 -10.83
N ASP A 45 -0.05 -13.55 -9.70
CA ASP A 45 -0.87 -12.56 -9.00
C ASP A 45 -1.00 -11.26 -9.83
N LEU A 46 0.08 -10.80 -10.47
CA LEU A 46 0.08 -9.68 -11.42
C LEU A 46 -0.91 -9.92 -12.56
N ASP A 47 -0.83 -11.07 -13.21
CA ASP A 47 -1.72 -11.41 -14.33
C ASP A 47 -3.19 -11.40 -13.89
N ALA A 48 -3.49 -11.96 -12.73
CA ALA A 48 -4.85 -11.99 -12.18
C ALA A 48 -5.38 -10.58 -11.86
N LEU A 49 -4.56 -9.73 -11.24
CA LEU A 49 -4.91 -8.33 -10.95
C LEU A 49 -5.22 -7.54 -12.24
N GLN A 50 -4.35 -7.67 -13.25
CA GLN A 50 -4.51 -6.97 -14.53
C GLN A 50 -5.71 -7.47 -15.33
N GLN A 51 -5.92 -8.79 -15.39
CA GLN A 51 -7.08 -9.39 -16.07
C GLN A 51 -8.40 -9.00 -15.41
N GLY A 52 -8.42 -8.87 -14.09
CA GLY A 52 -9.61 -8.41 -13.37
C GLY A 52 -9.83 -6.89 -13.46
N GLY A 53 -8.83 -6.14 -13.92
CA GLY A 53 -8.95 -4.73 -14.29
C GLY A 53 -8.87 -3.75 -13.12
N VAL A 54 -7.97 -3.97 -12.17
CA VAL A 54 -7.63 -2.95 -11.14
C VAL A 54 -7.06 -1.69 -11.79
N ASP A 55 -7.25 -0.53 -11.17
CA ASP A 55 -6.78 0.74 -11.73
C ASP A 55 -5.27 0.97 -11.46
N GLY A 56 -4.70 0.29 -10.47
CA GLY A 56 -3.26 0.26 -10.21
C GLY A 56 -2.84 -0.91 -9.32
N ILE A 57 -1.53 -1.13 -9.17
CA ILE A 57 -0.97 -2.22 -8.39
C ILE A 57 0.09 -1.71 -7.42
N LEU A 58 0.06 -2.16 -6.16
CA LEU A 58 1.16 -1.96 -5.22
C LEU A 58 1.80 -3.30 -4.89
N ILE A 59 3.10 -3.42 -5.15
CA ILE A 59 3.91 -4.60 -4.85
C ILE A 59 4.53 -4.42 -3.46
N THR A 60 4.32 -5.37 -2.55
CA THR A 60 4.73 -5.22 -1.15
C THR A 60 5.15 -6.55 -0.52
N ASN A 61 6.08 -6.51 0.44
CA ASN A 61 6.66 -7.68 1.12
C ASN A 61 5.80 -8.18 2.31
N GLU A 62 4.49 -8.31 2.10
CA GLU A 62 3.52 -8.68 3.15
C GLU A 62 3.85 -10.00 3.87
N PHE A 63 4.47 -10.98 3.20
CA PHE A 63 4.80 -12.25 3.84
C PHE A 63 6.22 -12.31 4.44
N SER A 64 6.93 -11.19 4.50
CA SER A 64 8.22 -11.06 5.20
C SER A 64 8.03 -10.86 6.71
N LEU A 65 7.34 -11.81 7.34
CA LEU A 65 7.04 -11.79 8.77
C LEU A 65 8.15 -12.48 9.60
N PRO A 66 8.52 -11.93 10.77
CA PRO A 66 8.14 -10.63 11.30
C PRO A 66 8.81 -9.49 10.52
N TYR A 67 8.11 -8.37 10.37
CA TYR A 67 8.61 -7.25 9.59
C TYR A 67 9.82 -6.56 10.23
N GLU A 68 10.76 -6.12 9.40
CA GLU A 68 11.93 -5.37 9.82
C GLU A 68 11.60 -3.86 9.87
N GLN A 69 11.96 -3.16 10.95
CA GLN A 69 11.83 -1.70 10.98
C GLN A 69 12.83 -0.99 10.05
N HIS A 70 13.96 -1.68 9.80
CA HIS A 70 15.01 -1.35 8.86
C HIS A 70 15.20 -2.56 7.94
N VAL A 71 14.65 -2.48 6.73
CA VAL A 71 14.61 -3.61 5.81
C VAL A 71 16.03 -4.01 5.40
N SER A 72 16.34 -5.30 5.53
CA SER A 72 17.68 -5.78 5.21
C SER A 72 17.99 -5.66 3.72
N ALA A 73 19.28 -5.53 3.40
CA ALA A 73 19.74 -5.50 2.01
C ALA A 73 19.35 -6.76 1.22
N SER A 74 19.21 -7.91 1.90
CA SER A 74 18.76 -9.16 1.28
C SER A 74 17.31 -9.05 0.82
N THR A 75 16.42 -8.60 1.70
CA THR A 75 15.00 -8.36 1.40
C THR A 75 14.86 -7.34 0.27
N LEU A 76 15.53 -6.18 0.39
CA LEU A 76 15.45 -5.10 -0.60
C LEU A 76 15.98 -5.53 -1.98
N ALA A 77 17.10 -6.25 -2.03
CA ALA A 77 17.65 -6.79 -3.27
C ALA A 77 16.72 -7.83 -3.91
N ALA A 78 16.11 -8.70 -3.11
CA ALA A 78 15.16 -9.69 -3.60
C ALA A 78 13.88 -9.04 -4.16
N MET A 79 13.34 -8.02 -3.48
CA MET A 79 12.23 -7.23 -3.98
C MET A 79 12.57 -6.54 -5.31
N GLY A 80 13.73 -5.88 -5.37
CA GLY A 80 14.22 -5.23 -6.59
C GLY A 80 14.36 -6.21 -7.76
N TYR A 81 14.88 -7.42 -7.52
CA TYR A 81 14.96 -8.48 -8.52
C TYR A 81 13.57 -8.92 -9.01
N VAL A 82 12.64 -9.20 -8.10
CA VAL A 82 11.28 -9.64 -8.45
C VAL A 82 10.58 -8.55 -9.27
N ILE A 83 10.58 -7.31 -8.79
CA ILE A 83 9.92 -6.19 -9.50
C ILE A 83 10.59 -5.95 -10.85
N GLY A 84 11.93 -5.92 -10.91
CA GLY A 84 12.66 -5.72 -12.17
C GLY A 84 12.38 -6.81 -13.20
N THR A 85 12.14 -8.05 -12.76
CA THR A 85 11.75 -9.16 -13.65
C THR A 85 10.34 -8.98 -14.21
N LEU A 86 9.44 -8.38 -13.43
CA LEU A 86 8.03 -8.20 -13.80
C LEU A 86 7.75 -6.87 -14.51
N ALA A 87 8.62 -5.87 -14.38
CA ALA A 87 8.34 -4.49 -14.76
C ALA A 87 7.86 -4.31 -16.21
N HIS A 88 8.34 -5.13 -17.14
CA HIS A 88 7.92 -5.10 -18.55
C HIS A 88 6.52 -5.67 -18.80
N ASP A 89 6.00 -6.46 -17.87
CA ASP A 89 4.68 -7.09 -17.96
C ASP A 89 3.58 -6.27 -17.25
N ILE A 90 3.95 -5.20 -16.54
CA ILE A 90 3.00 -4.33 -15.83
C ILE A 90 2.44 -3.28 -16.79
N SER A 91 1.13 -3.34 -17.03
CA SER A 91 0.39 -2.47 -17.94
C SER A 91 -0.36 -1.32 -17.26
N CYS A 92 -0.66 -1.44 -15.97
CA CYS A 92 -1.32 -0.40 -15.18
C CYS A 92 -0.32 0.41 -14.35
N PRO A 93 -0.70 1.61 -13.86
CA PRO A 93 0.10 2.35 -12.91
C PRO A 93 0.48 1.50 -11.71
N TRP A 94 1.74 1.54 -11.31
CA TRP A 94 2.22 0.66 -10.25
C TRP A 94 3.18 1.33 -9.27
N GLY A 95 3.21 0.76 -8.08
CA GLY A 95 3.98 1.22 -6.95
C GLY A 95 4.67 0.07 -6.21
N ALA A 96 5.56 0.43 -5.30
CA ALA A 96 6.26 -0.53 -4.44
C ALA A 96 6.32 -0.04 -2.99
N GLU A 97 6.26 -0.95 -2.04
CA GLU A 97 6.37 -0.68 -0.60
C GLU A 97 7.27 -1.74 0.05
N ALA A 98 8.29 -1.28 0.77
CA ALA A 98 9.02 -2.10 1.73
C ALA A 98 8.45 -1.78 3.11
N ILE A 99 7.60 -2.67 3.64
CA ILE A 99 6.73 -2.41 4.80
C ILE A 99 7.54 -1.86 5.99
N TYR A 100 6.98 -0.86 6.67
CA TYR A 100 7.56 -0.07 7.76
C TYR A 100 8.74 0.83 7.40
N ASP A 101 9.62 0.43 6.49
CA ASP A 101 10.84 1.17 6.19
C ASP A 101 10.62 2.18 5.05
N GLY A 102 10.30 3.41 5.43
CA GLY A 102 10.11 4.51 4.49
C GLY A 102 11.35 4.82 3.65
N ASP A 103 12.56 4.66 4.20
CA ASP A 103 13.79 4.95 3.45
C ASP A 103 14.06 3.86 2.42
N ALA A 104 14.00 2.59 2.82
CA ALA A 104 14.13 1.47 1.90
C ALA A 104 13.02 1.47 0.83
N THR A 105 11.81 1.91 1.19
CA THR A 105 10.72 2.10 0.23
C THR A 105 11.06 3.13 -0.85
N ILE A 106 11.64 4.27 -0.48
CA ILE A 106 12.08 5.29 -1.43
C ILE A 106 13.20 4.75 -2.33
N GLU A 107 14.17 4.01 -1.77
CA GLU A 107 15.27 3.39 -2.52
C GLU A 107 14.74 2.34 -3.51
N LEU A 108 13.79 1.50 -3.09
CA LEU A 108 13.14 0.51 -3.94
C LEU A 108 12.41 1.19 -5.10
N CYS A 109 11.67 2.26 -4.84
CA CYS A 109 10.97 3.02 -5.87
C CYS A 109 11.96 3.58 -6.90
N ALA A 110 13.10 4.12 -6.44
CA ALA A 110 14.16 4.60 -7.33
C ALA A 110 14.78 3.50 -8.19
N ALA A 111 15.05 2.34 -7.61
CA ALA A 111 15.67 1.23 -8.32
C ALA A 111 14.75 0.61 -9.38
N THR A 112 13.44 0.66 -9.15
CA THR A 112 12.45 -0.08 -9.96
C THR A 112 11.65 0.82 -10.91
N GLY A 113 11.56 2.13 -10.64
CA GLY A 113 10.75 3.06 -11.42
C GLY A 113 9.28 3.13 -10.99
N ALA A 114 8.99 2.76 -9.73
CA ALA A 114 7.64 2.86 -9.16
C ALA A 114 7.11 4.31 -9.21
N GLN A 115 5.81 4.46 -9.49
CA GLN A 115 5.17 5.77 -9.68
C GLN A 115 4.51 6.29 -8.40
N PHE A 116 4.17 5.39 -7.48
CA PHE A 116 3.65 5.73 -6.17
C PHE A 116 4.11 4.71 -5.13
N THR A 117 3.89 5.03 -3.87
CA THR A 117 4.13 4.13 -2.75
C THR A 117 3.20 4.48 -1.61
N ARG A 118 3.13 3.60 -0.61
CA ARG A 118 2.54 3.90 0.70
C ARG A 118 3.53 3.44 1.78
N CYS A 119 3.54 4.15 2.91
CA CYS A 119 4.29 3.72 4.09
C CYS A 119 3.84 4.54 5.31
N MET A 120 4.17 4.05 6.50
CA MET A 120 4.23 4.88 7.70
C MET A 120 5.48 5.76 7.66
N PHE A 121 5.42 6.84 6.91
CA PHE A 121 6.55 7.77 6.73
C PHE A 121 6.85 8.64 7.95
N CYS A 122 5.86 8.84 8.82
CA CYS A 122 5.90 9.84 9.88
C CYS A 122 5.51 9.27 11.24
N GLY A 123 6.02 9.91 12.29
CA GLY A 123 5.60 9.71 13.66
C GLY A 123 6.41 8.70 14.45
N ALA A 124 6.05 8.59 15.72
CA ALA A 124 6.58 7.61 16.64
C ALA A 124 5.42 6.71 17.09
N TRP A 125 5.61 5.40 17.02
CA TRP A 125 4.57 4.41 17.23
C TRP A 125 5.10 3.27 18.08
N ALA A 126 4.26 2.72 18.96
CA ALA A 126 4.61 1.59 19.82
C ALA A 126 3.69 0.41 19.55
N GLY A 127 4.27 -0.78 19.38
CA GLY A 127 3.53 -2.04 19.24
C GLY A 127 4.46 -3.26 19.26
N ASP A 128 4.02 -4.34 18.60
CA ASP A 128 4.66 -5.66 18.68
C ASP A 128 6.10 -5.70 18.13
N LEU A 129 6.43 -4.80 17.21
CA LEU A 129 7.77 -4.66 16.64
C LEU A 129 8.67 -3.71 17.45
N GLY A 130 8.20 -3.20 18.59
CA GLY A 130 8.90 -2.24 19.43
C GLY A 130 8.51 -0.78 19.16
N LEU A 131 9.45 0.14 19.38
CA LEU A 131 9.28 1.56 19.07
C LEU A 131 9.70 1.81 17.62
N ILE A 132 8.78 2.31 16.82
CA ILE A 132 9.02 2.83 15.48
C ILE A 132 9.18 4.34 15.61
N ASN A 133 10.30 4.91 15.16
CA ASN A 133 10.57 6.35 15.26
C ASN A 133 11.06 6.88 13.91
N ARG A 134 10.18 7.52 13.15
CA ARG A 134 10.45 7.90 11.74
C ARG A 134 11.04 9.31 11.64
N ASP A 135 12.15 9.42 10.90
CA ASP A 135 12.74 10.71 10.50
C ASP A 135 12.32 11.06 9.06
N PHE A 136 11.11 11.62 8.94
CA PHE A 136 10.57 11.99 7.64
C PHE A 136 11.43 13.02 6.89
N ALA A 137 12.16 13.87 7.62
CA ALA A 137 13.03 14.88 7.03
C ALA A 137 14.25 14.22 6.35
N HIS A 138 14.73 13.10 6.88
CA HIS A 138 15.71 12.26 6.20
C HIS A 138 15.11 11.61 4.94
N THR A 139 13.97 10.94 5.06
CA THR A 139 13.30 10.27 3.94
C THR A 139 13.02 11.20 2.77
N MET A 140 12.56 12.42 3.03
CA MET A 140 12.31 13.41 1.97
C MET A 140 13.59 13.94 1.31
N ARG A 141 14.71 14.04 2.06
CA ARG A 141 16.01 14.37 1.46
C ARG A 141 16.54 13.22 0.60
N LEU A 142 16.30 11.98 1.01
CA LEU A 142 16.62 10.80 0.21
C LEU A 142 15.82 10.76 -1.10
N LYS A 143 14.50 10.98 -1.05
CA LYS A 143 13.63 11.11 -2.23
C LYS A 143 14.15 12.18 -3.19
N SER A 144 14.53 13.34 -2.66
CA SER A 144 15.10 14.44 -3.43
C SER A 144 16.47 14.10 -4.03
N ALA A 145 17.37 13.47 -3.27
CA ALA A 145 18.69 13.07 -3.73
C ALA A 145 18.62 12.04 -4.89
N LEU A 146 17.61 11.17 -4.86
CA LEU A 146 17.33 10.17 -5.89
C LEU A 146 16.47 10.71 -7.05
N ARG A 147 16.14 12.01 -7.05
CA ARG A 147 15.36 12.70 -8.10
C ARG A 147 13.99 12.08 -8.38
N LEU A 148 13.33 11.60 -7.33
CA LEU A 148 11.99 11.04 -7.39
C LEU A 148 10.95 12.14 -7.26
N ASP A 149 11.04 13.16 -8.12
CA ASP A 149 10.22 14.38 -8.03
C ASP A 149 8.71 14.06 -8.20
N ASP A 150 8.38 13.12 -9.10
CA ASP A 150 7.00 12.74 -9.44
C ASP A 150 6.44 11.56 -8.61
N LEU A 151 7.26 10.89 -7.79
CA LEU A 151 6.82 9.77 -6.95
C LEU A 151 5.76 10.24 -5.94
N LYS A 152 4.58 9.61 -5.97
CA LYS A 152 3.46 9.92 -5.08
C LYS A 152 3.53 9.13 -3.77
N LEU A 153 3.42 9.83 -2.65
CA LEU A 153 3.54 9.26 -1.31
C LEU A 153 2.18 9.21 -0.59
N PHE A 154 1.67 8.00 -0.40
CA PHE A 154 0.46 7.72 0.36
C PHE A 154 0.84 7.48 1.83
N HIS A 155 0.46 8.39 2.72
CA HIS A 155 0.91 8.39 4.11
C HIS A 155 -0.09 7.70 5.01
N PHE A 156 0.31 6.62 5.66
CA PHE A 156 -0.49 6.04 6.74
C PHE A 156 -0.66 7.03 7.90
N VAL A 157 -1.91 7.27 8.29
CA VAL A 157 -2.27 8.04 9.51
C VAL A 157 -2.78 7.15 10.63
N THR A 158 -2.93 5.85 10.36
CA THR A 158 -3.19 4.78 11.32
C THR A 158 -2.12 3.70 11.17
N SER A 159 -2.08 2.75 12.08
CA SER A 159 -1.18 1.60 12.01
C SER A 159 -1.89 0.29 12.31
N GLU A 160 -1.35 -0.81 11.79
CA GLU A 160 -1.85 -2.17 11.98
C GLU A 160 -1.18 -2.82 13.20
N GLY A 161 -1.69 -2.51 14.40
CA GLY A 161 -1.22 -3.10 15.65
C GLY A 161 -0.35 -2.17 16.50
N GLU A 162 -0.02 -0.98 16.02
CA GLU A 162 0.69 0.05 16.77
C GLU A 162 -0.20 1.21 17.18
N VAL A 163 0.20 1.86 18.28
CA VAL A 163 -0.43 3.07 18.79
C VAL A 163 0.52 4.25 18.60
N TYR A 164 0.00 5.39 18.15
CA TYR A 164 0.77 6.62 18.07
C TYR A 164 1.25 7.03 19.46
N LEU A 165 2.53 7.38 19.61
CA LEU A 165 3.13 7.74 20.90
C LEU A 165 2.79 9.19 21.31
N ASN A 166 1.50 9.50 21.37
CA ASN A 166 0.88 10.66 22.02
C ASN A 166 -0.65 10.50 22.07
N ASP A 167 -1.32 11.47 22.70
CA ASP A 167 -2.77 11.44 22.90
C ASP A 167 -3.58 12.12 21.77
N ARG A 168 -2.98 12.29 20.58
CA ARG A 168 -3.69 12.93 19.46
C ARG A 168 -4.64 11.94 18.81
N THR A 169 -5.82 12.43 18.42
CA THR A 169 -6.73 11.65 17.57
C THR A 169 -6.15 11.49 16.17
N THR A 170 -6.61 10.48 15.41
CA THR A 170 -6.22 10.28 14.01
C THR A 170 -6.45 11.53 13.15
N ALA A 171 -7.54 12.27 13.40
CA ALA A 171 -7.82 13.53 12.72
C ALA A 171 -6.78 14.61 13.05
N GLN A 172 -6.37 14.75 14.32
CA GLN A 172 -5.30 15.70 14.69
C GLN A 172 -3.94 15.31 14.10
N ILE A 173 -3.65 14.01 14.00
CA ILE A 173 -2.45 13.50 13.33
C ILE A 173 -2.49 13.90 11.85
N ALA A 174 -3.59 13.60 11.15
CA ALA A 174 -3.79 13.95 9.74
C ALA A 174 -3.65 15.45 9.48
N ASP A 175 -4.34 16.31 10.25
CA ASP A 175 -4.26 17.77 10.14
C ASP A 175 -2.81 18.28 10.27
N SER A 176 -2.08 17.77 11.27
CA SER A 176 -0.67 18.14 11.47
C SER A 176 0.25 17.63 10.36
N LEU A 177 -0.03 16.45 9.78
CA LEU A 177 0.75 15.91 8.66
C LEU A 177 0.53 16.70 7.39
N ILE A 178 -0.69 17.14 7.11
CA ILE A 178 -1.00 17.99 5.95
C ILE A 178 -0.17 19.26 5.99
N PHE A 179 -0.13 19.93 7.14
CA PHE A 179 0.61 21.18 7.30
C PHE A 179 2.14 21.00 7.29
N ASN A 180 2.66 19.97 7.96
CA ASN A 180 4.12 19.84 8.17
C ASN A 180 4.82 18.96 7.14
N CYS A 181 4.10 18.01 6.53
CA CYS A 181 4.69 16.94 5.72
C CYS A 181 4.18 16.93 4.26
N TYR A 182 3.10 17.64 3.95
CA TYR A 182 2.55 17.77 2.59
C TYR A 182 2.36 16.40 1.88
N PRO A 183 1.62 15.46 2.48
CA PRO A 183 1.38 14.15 1.88
C PRO A 183 0.60 14.28 0.56
N ASP A 184 0.93 13.46 -0.45
CA ASP A 184 0.13 13.40 -1.68
C ASP A 184 -1.27 12.82 -1.38
N ALA A 185 -1.34 11.81 -0.51
CA ALA A 185 -2.59 11.24 -0.02
C ALA A 185 -2.43 10.70 1.41
N LEU A 186 -3.56 10.56 2.12
CA LEU A 186 -3.64 9.93 3.44
C LEU A 186 -4.22 8.53 3.32
N VAL A 187 -3.67 7.58 4.06
CA VAL A 187 -4.15 6.19 4.12
C VAL A 187 -4.67 5.91 5.53
N VAL A 188 -5.93 5.48 5.59
CA VAL A 188 -6.57 5.04 6.83
C VAL A 188 -6.75 3.52 6.75
N GLY A 189 -5.89 2.78 7.42
CA GLY A 189 -5.99 1.33 7.61
C GLY A 189 -6.77 0.97 8.88
N GLY A 190 -7.30 -0.25 8.90
CA GLY A 190 -7.90 -0.90 10.07
C GLY A 190 -6.87 -1.43 11.06
N ASP A 191 -7.34 -2.12 12.08
CA ASP A 191 -6.52 -2.69 13.16
C ASP A 191 -5.66 -3.88 12.72
N ALA A 192 -6.00 -4.52 11.59
CA ALA A 192 -5.24 -5.61 10.98
C ALA A 192 -5.59 -5.79 9.50
N ALA A 193 -4.69 -6.47 8.76
CA ALA A 193 -4.90 -6.86 7.37
C ALA A 193 -6.28 -7.51 7.12
N GLY A 194 -7.01 -6.96 6.14
CA GLY A 194 -8.36 -7.42 5.78
C GLY A 194 -9.50 -6.96 6.69
N ARG A 195 -9.21 -6.24 7.78
CA ARG A 195 -10.19 -5.49 8.58
C ARG A 195 -10.17 -4.03 8.15
N GLY A 196 -11.35 -3.47 7.91
CA GLY A 196 -11.46 -2.09 7.48
C GLY A 196 -11.28 -1.12 8.64
N PRO A 197 -10.82 0.12 8.39
CA PRO A 197 -10.88 1.17 9.38
C PRO A 197 -12.32 1.43 9.85
N ASP A 198 -12.47 1.89 11.08
CA ASP A 198 -13.74 2.38 11.60
C ASP A 198 -14.22 3.56 10.71
N ALA A 199 -15.49 3.50 10.31
CA ALA A 199 -16.11 4.54 9.50
C ALA A 199 -16.04 5.92 10.17
N GLU A 200 -16.06 5.98 11.51
CA GLU A 200 -15.89 7.21 12.27
C GLU A 200 -14.46 7.77 12.15
N VAL A 201 -13.45 6.90 12.15
CA VAL A 201 -12.04 7.29 11.99
C VAL A 201 -11.80 7.87 10.59
N ILE A 202 -12.28 7.20 9.53
CA ILE A 202 -12.19 7.74 8.16
C ILE A 202 -12.92 9.10 8.09
N ALA A 203 -14.15 9.18 8.61
CA ALA A 203 -14.93 10.41 8.53
C ALA A 203 -14.24 11.58 9.27
N GLY A 204 -13.60 11.30 10.41
CA GLY A 204 -12.80 12.26 11.16
C GLY A 204 -11.61 12.79 10.35
N VAL A 205 -10.86 11.89 9.68
CA VAL A 205 -9.74 12.26 8.80
C VAL A 205 -10.23 13.05 7.59
N ARG A 206 -11.29 12.59 6.92
CA ARG A 206 -11.87 13.27 5.76
C ARG A 206 -12.30 14.70 6.09
N LYS A 207 -12.86 14.94 7.27
CA LYS A 207 -13.27 16.28 7.72
C LYS A 207 -12.13 17.31 7.77
N VAL A 208 -10.91 16.85 8.05
CA VAL A 208 -9.73 17.73 8.16
C VAL A 208 -8.82 17.67 6.93
N SER A 209 -9.07 16.74 6.00
CA SER A 209 -8.19 16.45 4.86
C SER A 209 -8.08 17.57 3.82
N GLY A 210 -9.06 18.48 3.77
CA GLY A 210 -9.12 19.52 2.74
C GLY A 210 -9.15 18.90 1.33
N ASP A 211 -8.18 19.28 0.50
CA ASP A 211 -8.01 18.77 -0.86
C ASP A 211 -7.10 17.53 -0.95
N VAL A 212 -6.50 17.09 0.16
CA VAL A 212 -5.65 15.90 0.19
C VAL A 212 -6.52 14.65 0.14
N PRO A 213 -6.35 13.75 -0.85
CA PRO A 213 -7.14 12.53 -0.94
C PRO A 213 -7.00 11.62 0.28
N VAL A 214 -8.10 10.99 0.67
CA VAL A 214 -8.17 10.01 1.76
C VAL A 214 -8.52 8.65 1.19
N VAL A 215 -7.65 7.67 1.40
CA VAL A 215 -7.73 6.33 0.80
C VAL A 215 -7.91 5.28 1.89
N CYS A 216 -8.79 4.32 1.65
CA CYS A 216 -8.97 3.17 2.53
C CYS A 216 -7.78 2.20 2.38
N GLY A 217 -7.02 1.96 3.46
CA GLY A 217 -5.79 1.17 3.42
C GLY A 217 -5.99 -0.35 3.47
N THR A 218 -7.07 -0.79 4.12
CA THR A 218 -7.37 -2.21 4.34
C THR A 218 -8.87 -2.46 4.39
N GLY A 219 -9.26 -3.73 4.20
CA GLY A 219 -10.61 -4.21 4.52
C GLY A 219 -11.75 -3.68 3.65
N CYS A 220 -11.45 -3.02 2.53
CA CYS A 220 -12.42 -2.78 1.48
C CYS A 220 -12.80 -4.12 0.82
N LYS A 221 -14.10 -4.44 0.79
CA LYS A 221 -14.66 -5.68 0.25
C LYS A 221 -15.68 -5.37 -0.84
N THR A 222 -16.01 -6.37 -1.66
CA THR A 222 -16.99 -6.22 -2.75
C THR A 222 -18.31 -5.64 -2.24
N GLU A 223 -18.75 -6.05 -1.05
CA GLU A 223 -20.02 -5.63 -0.45
C GLU A 223 -19.94 -4.24 0.18
N THR A 224 -18.74 -3.73 0.47
CA THR A 224 -18.53 -2.47 1.20
C THR A 224 -17.93 -1.35 0.34
N VAL A 225 -17.47 -1.64 -0.88
CA VAL A 225 -16.79 -0.65 -1.76
C VAL A 225 -17.64 0.60 -2.02
N ALA A 226 -18.96 0.44 -2.17
CA ALA A 226 -19.87 1.57 -2.38
C ALA A 226 -19.90 2.51 -1.16
N ASP A 227 -19.96 1.96 0.05
CA ASP A 227 -19.91 2.74 1.30
C ASP A 227 -18.53 3.39 1.50
N VAL A 228 -17.45 2.66 1.22
CA VAL A 228 -16.08 3.19 1.26
C VAL A 228 -15.96 4.41 0.34
N PHE A 229 -16.49 4.35 -0.88
CA PHE A 229 -16.47 5.46 -1.82
C PHE A 229 -17.32 6.67 -1.38
N THR A 230 -18.19 6.56 -0.37
CA THR A 230 -18.87 7.76 0.19
C THR A 230 -17.94 8.61 1.05
N ARG A 231 -16.81 8.05 1.51
CA ARG A 231 -15.90 8.69 2.48
C ARG A 231 -14.44 8.74 2.02
N CYS A 232 -14.07 7.90 1.05
CA CYS A 232 -12.71 7.77 0.54
C CYS A 232 -12.66 8.06 -0.97
N ASP A 233 -11.51 8.54 -1.39
CA ASP A 233 -11.12 8.84 -2.76
C ASP A 233 -10.40 7.64 -3.41
N GLY A 234 -10.54 6.43 -2.86
CA GLY A 234 -9.92 5.21 -3.37
C GLY A 234 -9.74 4.15 -2.30
N ALA A 235 -9.21 2.99 -2.69
CA ALA A 235 -8.87 1.92 -1.74
C ALA A 235 -7.67 1.06 -2.20
N PHE A 236 -6.87 0.63 -1.23
CA PHE A 236 -5.95 -0.50 -1.37
C PHE A 236 -6.66 -1.79 -1.01
N VAL A 237 -6.55 -2.80 -1.88
CA VAL A 237 -7.38 -4.01 -1.79
C VAL A 237 -6.53 -5.26 -2.00
N GLY A 238 -6.49 -6.14 -1.00
CA GLY A 238 -5.69 -7.37 -1.01
C GLY A 238 -6.53 -8.62 -0.78
N THR A 239 -6.72 -9.00 0.49
CA THR A 239 -7.30 -10.29 0.91
C THR A 239 -8.60 -10.69 0.21
N CYS A 240 -9.51 -9.76 -0.07
CA CYS A 240 -10.79 -10.11 -0.72
C CYS A 240 -10.64 -10.52 -2.19
N LEU A 241 -9.54 -10.13 -2.85
CA LEU A 241 -9.20 -10.50 -4.24
C LEU A 241 -8.57 -11.89 -4.36
N LYS A 242 -8.20 -12.50 -3.22
CA LYS A 242 -7.51 -13.79 -3.19
C LYS A 242 -8.49 -14.95 -3.16
N GLU A 243 -8.03 -16.13 -3.59
CA GLU A 243 -8.79 -17.39 -3.56
C GLU A 243 -9.44 -17.60 -2.19
N GLY A 244 -10.76 -17.82 -2.19
CA GLY A 244 -11.55 -18.00 -0.96
C GLY A 244 -11.56 -16.79 0.00
N GLY A 245 -11.07 -15.62 -0.42
CA GLY A 245 -10.87 -14.47 0.45
C GLY A 245 -9.81 -14.70 1.53
N GLN A 246 -8.86 -15.61 1.31
CA GLN A 246 -7.85 -15.99 2.29
C GLN A 246 -6.59 -15.15 2.15
N PHE A 247 -6.08 -14.64 3.27
CA PHE A 247 -4.92 -13.74 3.30
C PHE A 247 -3.70 -14.35 2.58
N THR A 248 -3.42 -15.64 2.79
CA THR A 248 -2.27 -16.38 2.23
C THR A 248 -2.49 -16.93 0.82
N GLY A 249 -3.72 -16.84 0.29
CA GLY A 249 -4.10 -17.34 -1.04
C GLY A 249 -3.40 -16.61 -2.19
N ALA A 250 -3.47 -17.18 -3.39
CA ALA A 250 -3.13 -16.48 -4.63
C ALA A 250 -4.25 -15.50 -5.01
N VAL A 251 -3.95 -14.51 -5.84
CA VAL A 251 -4.98 -13.62 -6.40
C VAL A 251 -5.81 -14.37 -7.43
N ASP A 252 -7.12 -14.17 -7.40
CA ASP A 252 -8.09 -14.80 -8.29
C ASP A 252 -8.69 -13.76 -9.23
N ALA A 253 -8.50 -13.95 -10.54
CA ALA A 253 -8.93 -12.99 -11.56
C ALA A 253 -10.46 -12.78 -11.60
N GLU A 254 -11.26 -13.82 -11.35
CA GLU A 254 -12.73 -13.71 -11.32
C GLU A 254 -13.19 -12.90 -10.11
N ARG A 255 -12.53 -13.08 -8.96
CA ARG A 255 -12.78 -12.29 -7.75
C ARG A 255 -12.40 -10.83 -7.96
N VAL A 256 -11.27 -10.56 -8.61
CA VAL A 256 -10.88 -9.19 -8.99
C VAL A 256 -11.91 -8.58 -9.92
N ALA A 257 -12.32 -9.29 -10.99
CA ALA A 257 -13.33 -8.81 -11.92
C ALA A 257 -14.68 -8.52 -11.24
N THR A 258 -15.10 -9.39 -10.31
CA THR A 258 -16.32 -9.22 -9.51
C THR A 258 -16.22 -7.98 -8.61
N PHE A 259 -15.10 -7.80 -7.93
CA PHE A 259 -14.85 -6.61 -7.12
C PHE A 259 -14.88 -5.34 -7.97
N MET A 260 -14.19 -5.34 -9.11
CA MET A 260 -14.12 -4.19 -10.01
C MET A 260 -15.47 -3.86 -10.65
N ALA A 261 -16.33 -4.86 -10.90
CA ALA A 261 -17.71 -4.60 -11.33
C ALA A 261 -18.51 -3.84 -10.26
N ALA A 262 -18.37 -4.21 -8.98
CA ALA A 262 -19.00 -3.48 -7.88
C ALA A 262 -18.41 -2.06 -7.72
N ALA A 263 -17.09 -1.91 -7.89
CA ALA A 263 -16.43 -0.60 -7.85
C ALA A 263 -16.90 0.32 -8.98
N ARG A 264 -16.98 -0.17 -10.22
CA ARG A 264 -17.52 0.58 -11.37
C ARG A 264 -18.97 0.99 -11.17
N ALA A 265 -19.82 0.08 -10.68
CA ALA A 265 -21.19 0.42 -10.33
C ALA A 265 -21.27 1.52 -9.25
N ALA A 266 -20.38 1.48 -8.24
CA ALA A 266 -20.28 2.52 -7.22
C ALA A 266 -19.74 3.86 -7.74
N ARG A 267 -18.99 3.87 -8.85
CA ARG A 267 -18.57 5.07 -9.59
C ARG A 267 -19.65 5.61 -10.52
N GLY A 268 -20.64 4.78 -10.89
CA GLY A 268 -21.66 5.12 -11.88
C GLY A 268 -21.20 4.87 -13.33
N GLU A 269 -20.26 3.94 -13.53
CA GLU A 269 -19.72 3.50 -14.82
C GLU A 269 -20.46 2.28 -15.40
#